data_AF-A0A7V3IYE4-F1
#
_entry.id   AF-A0A7V3IYE4-F1
#
_cell.length_a   1.000
_cell.length_b   1.000
_cell.length_c   1.000
_cell.angle_alpha   90.00
_cell.angle_beta   90.00
_cell.angle_gamma   90.00
#
_symmetry.space_group_name_H-M   'P 1'
#
loop_
_entity.id
_entity.type
_entity.pdbx_description
1 polymer ?
#
loop_
_entity_poly.entity_id
_entity_poly.type
_entity_poly.pdbx_seq_one_letter_code
_entity_poly.pdbx_strand_id
1 'polypeptide(L)'
;MPHVDAVVARILGLPSRVRAVVVVGTGPSESAKIQRAVAGLKGPPVISETDLVTAALGAATIGTLRSHGVRLRRGRIVVTHSEVLPRLGPLFATGGGILTSWTERDTQTAALRDVMVHNDILIDLAGVAPDDCAPGRTLRLPHEPFDYAGLVLPGLLSSLGRRAYVSVTTDVLAACARALARLSSPDRTLPALDESLVVPAVAREVARTLGDRPTHHPYRRPGVTHQPFTHHRHPEGQRS
;
A
#
# COMPACT_ATOMS: atom_id res chain seq x y z
N MET A 1 -15.39 -16.92 14.33
CA MET A 1 -15.37 -16.04 13.14
C MET A 1 -15.65 -16.85 11.87
N PRO A 2 -16.88 -17.35 11.68
CA PRO A 2 -17.22 -18.25 10.57
C PRO A 2 -17.24 -17.58 9.19
N HIS A 3 -17.30 -16.25 9.12
CA HIS A 3 -17.46 -15.52 7.86
C HIS A 3 -16.18 -15.47 7.01
N VAL A 4 -15.01 -15.22 7.61
CA VAL A 4 -13.73 -15.14 6.88
C VAL A 4 -13.38 -16.48 6.24
N ASP A 5 -13.50 -17.58 6.98
CA ASP A 5 -13.17 -18.91 6.49
C ASP A 5 -14.09 -19.35 5.34
N ALA A 6 -15.38 -19.00 5.41
CA ALA A 6 -16.33 -19.25 4.33
C ALA A 6 -15.97 -18.47 3.05
N VAL A 7 -15.58 -17.20 3.17
CA VAL A 7 -15.14 -16.38 2.02
C VAL A 7 -13.85 -16.94 1.43
N VAL A 8 -12.87 -17.32 2.25
CA VAL A 8 -11.62 -17.93 1.79
C VAL A 8 -11.90 -19.24 1.05
N ALA A 9 -12.71 -20.14 1.61
CA ALA A 9 -13.08 -21.39 0.96
C ALA A 9 -13.79 -21.14 -0.38
N ARG A 10 -14.69 -20.14 -0.43
CA ARG A 10 -15.38 -19.76 -1.66
C ARG A 10 -14.42 -19.26 -2.74
N ILE A 11 -13.44 -18.43 -2.37
CA ILE A 11 -12.42 -17.91 -3.30
C ILE A 11 -11.55 -19.04 -3.84
N LEU A 12 -11.13 -19.97 -2.98
CA LEU A 12 -10.28 -21.10 -3.37
C LEU A 12 -11.02 -22.13 -4.24
N GLY A 13 -12.35 -22.23 -4.08
CA GLY A 13 -13.21 -23.05 -4.93
C GLY A 13 -13.56 -22.42 -6.29
N LEU A 14 -13.08 -21.21 -6.60
CA LEU A 14 -13.35 -20.58 -7.89
C LEU A 14 -12.61 -21.32 -9.02
N PRO A 15 -13.18 -21.34 -10.25
CA PRO A 15 -12.51 -21.95 -11.39
C PRO A 15 -11.14 -21.30 -11.68
N SER A 16 -10.17 -22.08 -12.15
CA SER A 16 -8.79 -21.65 -12.43
C SER A 16 -8.67 -20.51 -13.47
N ARG A 17 -9.73 -20.25 -14.25
CA ARG A 17 -9.83 -19.09 -15.15
C ARG A 17 -9.96 -17.75 -14.42
N VAL A 18 -10.37 -17.75 -13.14
CA VAL A 18 -10.43 -16.53 -12.33
C VAL A 18 -9.00 -16.11 -11.96
N ARG A 19 -8.59 -14.93 -12.44
CA ARG A 19 -7.21 -14.44 -12.29
C ARG A 19 -7.02 -13.43 -11.16
N ALA A 20 -8.09 -12.89 -10.61
CA ALA A 20 -8.10 -12.01 -9.45
C ALA A 20 -9.51 -12.02 -8.85
N VAL A 21 -9.62 -11.68 -7.57
CA VAL A 21 -10.88 -11.51 -6.86
C VAL A 21 -10.89 -10.14 -6.20
N VAL A 22 -11.98 -9.40 -6.37
CA VAL A 22 -12.24 -8.16 -5.64
C VAL A 22 -13.22 -8.48 -4.51
N VAL A 23 -12.88 -8.07 -3.29
CA VAL A 23 -13.72 -8.23 -2.11
C VAL A 23 -14.16 -6.85 -1.66
N VAL A 24 -15.47 -6.66 -1.54
CA VAL A 24 -16.15 -5.41 -1.18
C VAL A 24 -16.98 -5.62 0.08
N GLY A 25 -17.27 -4.55 0.81
CA GLY A 25 -18.11 -4.61 2.01
C GLY A 25 -17.49 -5.36 3.20
N THR A 26 -16.17 -5.58 3.19
CA THR A 26 -15.43 -6.23 4.29
C THR A 26 -14.55 -5.22 5.02
N GLY A 27 -14.52 -5.30 6.35
CA GLY A 27 -13.68 -4.41 7.15
C GLY A 27 -12.17 -4.58 6.87
N PRO A 28 -11.32 -3.63 7.28
CA PRO A 28 -9.86 -3.69 7.00
C PRO A 28 -9.19 -4.95 7.56
N SER A 29 -9.58 -5.36 8.77
CA SER A 29 -9.04 -6.56 9.42
C SER A 29 -9.49 -7.85 8.76
N GLU A 30 -10.74 -7.93 8.32
CA GLU A 30 -11.29 -9.10 7.63
C GLU A 30 -10.66 -9.26 6.25
N SER A 31 -10.61 -8.16 5.49
CA SER A 31 -9.93 -8.07 4.19
C SER A 31 -8.49 -8.58 4.30
N ALA A 32 -7.74 -8.09 5.29
CA ALA A 32 -6.36 -8.50 5.50
C ALA A 32 -6.21 -9.98 5.89
N LYS A 33 -7.19 -10.56 6.60
CA LYS A 33 -7.20 -12.01 6.92
C LYS A 33 -7.48 -12.84 5.68
N ILE A 34 -8.50 -12.47 4.89
CA ILE A 34 -8.86 -13.13 3.63
C ILE A 34 -7.65 -13.12 2.67
N GLN A 35 -7.04 -11.96 2.46
CA GLN A 35 -5.86 -11.81 1.59
C GLN A 35 -4.71 -12.72 2.02
N ARG A 36 -4.38 -12.74 3.31
CA ARG A 36 -3.29 -13.57 3.85
C ARG A 36 -3.59 -15.06 3.69
N ALA A 37 -4.81 -15.49 4.01
CA ALA A 37 -5.21 -16.89 3.92
C ALA A 37 -5.21 -17.39 2.47
N VAL A 38 -5.81 -16.63 1.55
CA VAL A 38 -5.83 -16.99 0.12
C VAL A 38 -4.41 -16.98 -0.47
N ALA A 39 -3.59 -15.98 -0.16
CA ALA A 39 -2.20 -15.94 -0.62
C ALA A 39 -1.36 -17.11 -0.09
N GLY A 40 -1.52 -17.46 1.20
CA GLY A 40 -0.83 -18.59 1.82
C GLY A 40 -1.16 -19.94 1.18
N LEU A 41 -2.37 -20.06 0.62
CA LEU A 41 -2.84 -21.24 -0.11
C LEU A 41 -2.64 -21.14 -1.62
N LYS A 42 -1.84 -20.16 -2.09
CA LYS A 42 -1.59 -19.90 -3.51
C LYS A 42 -2.89 -19.75 -4.31
N GLY A 43 -3.89 -19.08 -3.75
CA GLY A 43 -5.10 -18.70 -4.47
C GLY A 43 -4.88 -17.50 -5.39
N PRO A 44 -5.94 -17.05 -6.09
CA PRO A 44 -5.86 -15.84 -6.90
C PRO A 44 -5.56 -14.60 -6.05
N PRO A 45 -4.91 -13.56 -6.61
CA PRO A 45 -4.78 -12.24 -5.99
C PRO A 45 -6.13 -11.74 -5.47
N VAL A 46 -6.16 -11.32 -4.20
CA VAL A 46 -7.34 -10.72 -3.56
C VAL A 46 -7.10 -9.22 -3.40
N ILE A 47 -7.95 -8.41 -4.01
CA ILE A 47 -7.96 -6.95 -3.94
C ILE A 47 -9.13 -6.54 -3.04
N SER A 48 -8.89 -5.76 -1.99
CA SER A 48 -9.98 -5.22 -1.17
C SER A 48 -10.41 -3.83 -1.65
N GLU A 49 -11.64 -3.44 -1.34
CA GLU A 49 -12.09 -2.05 -1.47
C GLU A 49 -11.15 -1.08 -0.74
N THR A 50 -10.71 -1.44 0.47
CA THR A 50 -9.75 -0.65 1.26
C THR A 50 -8.40 -0.48 0.57
N ASP A 51 -7.91 -1.44 -0.21
CA ASP A 51 -6.69 -1.30 -1.00
C ASP A 51 -6.85 -0.25 -2.10
N LEU A 52 -7.99 -0.30 -2.80
CA LEU A 52 -8.30 0.61 -3.90
C LEU A 52 -8.45 2.05 -3.39
N VAL A 53 -9.21 2.24 -2.31
CA VAL A 53 -9.36 3.54 -1.64
C VAL A 53 -8.01 4.03 -1.11
N THR A 54 -7.18 3.16 -0.51
CA THR A 54 -5.84 3.53 -0.03
C THR A 54 -4.96 4.07 -1.16
N ALA A 55 -4.97 3.41 -2.33
CA ALA A 55 -4.16 3.85 -3.47
C ALA A 55 -4.64 5.19 -4.05
N ALA A 56 -5.96 5.38 -4.22
CA ALA A 56 -6.52 6.63 -4.70
C ALA A 56 -6.32 7.78 -3.70
N LEU A 57 -6.56 7.55 -2.41
CA LEU A 57 -6.31 8.57 -1.38
C LEU A 57 -4.81 8.90 -1.27
N GLY A 58 -3.93 7.91 -1.41
CA GLY A 58 -2.49 8.14 -1.52
C GLY A 58 -2.13 9.03 -2.71
N ALA A 59 -2.77 8.84 -3.87
CA ALA A 59 -2.59 9.70 -5.04
C ALA A 59 -3.05 11.14 -4.76
N ALA A 60 -4.22 11.28 -4.14
CA ALA A 60 -4.78 12.55 -3.73
C ALA A 60 -3.82 13.31 -2.80
N THR A 61 -3.28 12.64 -1.79
CA THR A 61 -2.28 13.22 -0.89
C THR A 61 -1.03 13.67 -1.63
N ILE A 62 -0.49 12.85 -2.54
CA ILE A 62 0.70 13.23 -3.34
C ILE A 62 0.39 14.44 -4.23
N GLY A 63 -0.78 14.48 -4.85
CA GLY A 63 -1.25 15.59 -5.67
C GLY A 63 -1.37 16.89 -4.87
N THR A 64 -2.02 16.84 -3.71
CA THR A 64 -2.19 17.99 -2.81
C THR A 64 -0.87 18.46 -2.23
N LEU A 65 0.06 17.57 -1.85
CA LEU A 65 1.40 18.02 -1.41
C LEU A 65 2.09 18.80 -2.53
N ARG A 66 2.00 18.28 -3.76
CA ARG A 66 2.63 18.90 -4.93
C ARG A 66 2.01 20.26 -5.27
N SER A 67 0.69 20.42 -5.17
CA SER A 67 0.04 21.73 -5.41
C SER A 67 0.48 22.79 -4.39
N HIS A 68 0.85 22.37 -3.18
CA HIS A 68 1.44 23.22 -2.14
C HIS A 68 2.99 23.33 -2.24
N GLY A 69 3.60 22.82 -3.32
CA GLY A 69 5.06 22.87 -3.51
C GLY A 69 5.86 21.90 -2.64
N VAL A 70 5.19 20.99 -1.94
CA VAL A 70 5.80 20.01 -1.04
C VAL A 70 6.01 18.67 -1.77
N ARG A 71 7.21 18.10 -1.64
CA ARG A 71 7.48 16.74 -2.15
C ARG A 71 7.07 15.71 -1.10
N LEU A 72 6.52 14.56 -1.50
CA LEU A 72 6.11 13.48 -0.58
C LEU A 72 7.12 13.19 0.54
N ARG A 73 8.41 13.01 0.19
CA ARG A 73 9.48 12.73 1.16
C ARG A 73 9.74 13.80 2.23
N ARG A 74 9.19 15.00 2.04
CA ARG A 74 9.27 16.13 2.98
C ARG A 74 7.91 16.44 3.60
N GLY A 75 6.84 15.81 3.09
CA GLY A 75 5.48 16.02 3.55
C GLY A 75 5.27 15.41 4.93
N ARG A 76 4.69 16.20 5.81
CA ARG A 76 4.20 15.80 7.12
C ARG A 76 2.69 15.66 7.06
N ILE A 77 2.24 14.42 7.12
CA ILE A 77 0.84 14.04 6.91
C ILE A 77 0.26 13.63 8.25
N VAL A 78 -0.85 14.24 8.64
CA VAL A 78 -1.64 13.78 9.79
C VAL A 78 -2.80 12.95 9.28
N VAL A 79 -3.11 11.84 9.93
CA VAL A 79 -4.30 11.03 9.61
C VAL A 79 -5.13 10.80 10.86
N THR A 80 -6.45 10.94 10.75
CA THR A 80 -7.38 10.53 11.81
C THR A 80 -7.80 9.08 11.61
N HIS A 81 -7.99 8.31 12.69
CA HIS A 81 -8.56 6.94 12.62
C HIS A 81 -7.89 6.05 11.55
N SER A 82 -6.54 5.97 11.62
CA SER A 82 -5.69 5.26 10.64
C SER A 82 -6.04 3.78 10.43
N GLU A 83 -6.73 3.16 11.37
CA GLU A 83 -7.22 1.78 11.31
C GLU A 83 -8.24 1.53 10.20
N VAL A 84 -8.90 2.58 9.68
CA VAL A 84 -9.81 2.48 8.53
C VAL A 84 -9.04 2.13 7.25
N LEU A 85 -7.85 2.73 7.06
CA LEU A 85 -6.97 2.46 5.92
C LEU A 85 -5.55 2.11 6.42
N PRO A 86 -5.35 0.91 6.99
CA PRO A 86 -4.12 0.56 7.71
C PRO A 86 -2.88 0.50 6.81
N ARG A 87 -3.05 0.44 5.48
CA ARG A 87 -1.96 0.44 4.51
C ARG A 87 -1.50 1.84 4.10
N LEU A 88 -2.16 2.90 4.56
CA LEU A 88 -1.84 4.28 4.18
C LEU A 88 -0.46 4.73 4.70
N GLY A 89 -0.16 4.45 5.97
CA GLY A 89 1.17 4.70 6.54
C GLY A 89 2.28 3.96 5.78
N PRO A 90 2.19 2.62 5.65
CA PRO A 90 3.11 1.85 4.82
C PRO A 90 3.24 2.37 3.38
N LEU A 91 2.14 2.81 2.74
CA LEU A 91 2.16 3.36 1.39
C LEU A 91 3.06 4.60 1.32
N PHE A 92 2.90 5.56 2.22
CA PHE A 92 3.74 6.75 2.22
C PHE A 92 5.19 6.48 2.60
N ALA A 93 5.43 5.48 3.46
CA ALA A 93 6.78 5.04 3.80
C ALA A 93 7.57 4.57 2.56
N THR A 94 6.91 3.97 1.56
CA THR A 94 7.57 3.60 0.28
C THR A 94 8.15 4.79 -0.49
N GLY A 95 7.60 6.00 -0.26
CA GLY A 95 8.05 7.25 -0.86
C GLY A 95 8.82 8.16 0.09
N GLY A 96 9.14 7.68 1.30
CA GLY A 96 9.81 8.43 2.36
C GLY A 96 8.96 9.51 3.03
N GLY A 97 7.63 9.46 2.88
CA GLY A 97 6.73 10.39 3.57
C GLY A 97 6.60 10.07 5.05
N ILE A 98 6.27 11.10 5.85
CA ILE A 98 6.03 10.95 7.30
C ILE A 98 4.53 11.06 7.54
N LEU A 99 3.95 10.02 8.14
CA LEU A 99 2.55 9.97 8.55
C LEU A 99 2.46 9.85 10.06
N THR A 100 1.67 10.74 10.66
CA THR A 100 1.36 10.76 12.10
C THR A 100 -0.12 10.49 12.28
N SER A 101 -0.45 9.47 13.07
CA SER A 101 -1.84 9.22 13.46
C SER A 101 -2.25 10.18 14.57
N TRP A 102 -3.47 10.69 14.46
CA TRP A 102 -4.14 11.49 15.49
C TRP A 102 -5.50 10.86 15.79
N THR A 103 -5.91 10.91 17.05
CA THR A 103 -7.20 10.43 17.55
C THR A 103 -7.81 11.47 18.46
N GLU A 104 -9.13 11.43 18.67
CA GLU A 104 -9.80 12.38 19.58
C GLU A 104 -9.24 12.34 21.00
N ARG A 105 -8.67 11.21 21.43
CA ARG A 105 -8.00 11.07 22.72
C ARG A 105 -6.76 11.97 22.84
N ASP A 106 -6.10 12.24 21.72
CA ASP A 106 -4.93 13.10 21.65
C ASP A 106 -5.31 14.59 21.84
N THR A 107 -6.59 14.95 21.77
CA THR A 107 -7.05 16.33 22.05
C THR A 107 -6.62 16.83 23.42
N GLN A 108 -6.48 15.92 24.40
CA GLN A 108 -6.02 16.28 25.75
C GLN A 108 -4.55 16.74 25.79
N THR A 109 -3.74 16.34 24.80
CA THR A 109 -2.31 16.67 24.72
C THR A 109 -2.01 17.68 23.63
N ALA A 110 -2.70 17.59 22.48
CA ALA A 110 -2.60 18.54 21.38
C ALA A 110 -3.90 18.53 20.56
N ALA A 111 -4.58 19.69 20.51
CA ALA A 111 -5.73 19.85 19.64
C ALA A 111 -5.32 19.70 18.17
N LEU A 112 -6.18 19.10 17.34
CA LEU A 112 -5.87 18.82 15.94
C LEU A 112 -5.43 20.08 15.17
N ARG A 113 -6.04 21.24 15.48
CA ARG A 113 -5.67 22.53 14.89
C ARG A 113 -4.21 22.89 15.16
N ASP A 114 -3.75 22.70 16.40
CA ASP A 114 -2.37 23.02 16.80
C ASP A 114 -1.37 22.08 16.13
N VAL A 115 -1.72 20.80 16.03
CA VAL A 115 -0.93 19.81 15.27
C VAL A 115 -0.81 20.26 13.81
N MET A 116 -1.91 20.73 13.20
CA MET A 116 -1.94 21.14 11.80
C MET A 116 -1.17 22.43 11.48
N VAL A 117 -0.67 23.18 12.47
CA VAL A 117 0.23 24.33 12.28
C VAL A 117 1.58 23.90 11.68
N HIS A 118 2.05 22.69 12.03
CA HIS A 118 3.38 22.20 11.63
C HIS A 118 3.35 21.07 10.61
N ASN A 119 2.16 20.68 10.17
CA ASN A 119 1.92 19.60 9.24
C ASN A 119 1.33 20.13 7.93
N ASP A 120 1.64 19.46 6.82
CA ASP A 120 1.29 19.92 5.48
C ASP A 120 -0.15 19.54 5.10
N ILE A 121 -0.56 18.31 5.43
CA ILE A 121 -1.87 17.74 5.04
C ILE A 121 -2.52 17.01 6.20
N LEU A 122 -3.85 17.13 6.27
CA LEU A 122 -4.73 16.30 7.09
C LEU A 122 -5.47 15.29 6.20
N ILE A 123 -5.46 14.02 6.59
CA ILE A 123 -6.32 12.99 6.05
C ILE A 123 -7.35 12.63 7.11
N ASP A 124 -8.55 13.17 6.97
CA ASP A 124 -9.66 12.99 7.89
C ASP A 124 -10.52 11.80 7.45
N LEU A 125 -10.15 10.60 7.92
CA LEU A 125 -10.87 9.35 7.62
C LEU A 125 -12.16 9.19 8.44
N ALA A 126 -12.33 9.95 9.53
CA ALA A 126 -13.51 9.83 10.37
C ALA A 126 -14.55 10.94 10.16
N GLY A 127 -14.21 11.97 9.39
CA GLY A 127 -15.10 13.11 9.16
C GLY A 127 -15.28 13.97 10.42
N VAL A 128 -14.35 13.89 11.38
CA VAL A 128 -14.45 14.54 12.69
C VAL A 128 -13.68 15.86 12.73
N ALA A 129 -12.81 16.10 11.74
CA ALA A 129 -12.02 17.32 11.71
C ALA A 129 -12.92 18.51 11.33
N PRO A 130 -12.91 19.61 12.09
CA PRO A 130 -13.57 20.84 11.67
C PRO A 130 -13.05 21.34 10.32
N ASP A 131 -13.91 21.94 9.50
CA ASP A 131 -13.53 22.42 8.16
C ASP A 131 -12.44 23.49 8.20
N ASP A 132 -12.36 24.25 9.29
CA ASP A 132 -11.37 25.29 9.51
C ASP A 132 -10.05 24.79 10.14
N CYS A 133 -9.94 23.48 10.42
CA CYS A 133 -8.76 22.90 11.04
C CYS A 133 -7.53 22.91 10.12
N ALA A 134 -7.74 22.70 8.81
CA ALA A 134 -6.68 22.77 7.80
C ALA A 134 -7.26 23.17 6.43
N PRO A 135 -7.71 24.44 6.26
CA PRO A 135 -8.37 24.90 5.03
C PRO A 135 -7.52 24.65 3.79
N GLY A 136 -8.10 24.02 2.76
CA GLY A 136 -7.41 23.67 1.52
C GLY A 136 -6.33 22.58 1.65
N ARG A 137 -6.21 21.95 2.83
CA ARG A 137 -5.20 20.93 3.16
C ARG A 137 -5.79 19.66 3.77
N THR A 138 -7.11 19.58 3.88
CA THR A 138 -7.84 18.39 4.36
C THR A 138 -8.29 17.53 3.18
N LEU A 139 -7.99 16.24 3.26
CA LEU A 139 -8.52 15.20 2.40
C LEU A 139 -9.43 14.29 3.21
N ARG A 140 -10.66 14.09 2.72
CA ARG A 140 -11.63 13.16 3.33
C ARG A 140 -11.82 11.94 2.43
N LEU A 141 -12.42 10.90 3.00
CA LEU A 141 -12.94 9.79 2.19
C LEU A 141 -14.00 10.32 1.21
N PRO A 142 -14.06 9.78 -0.02
CA PRO A 142 -15.15 10.10 -0.92
C PRO A 142 -16.47 9.60 -0.32
N HIS A 143 -17.57 10.28 -0.66
CA HIS A 143 -18.90 9.80 -0.27
C HIS A 143 -19.18 8.42 -0.88
N GLU A 144 -18.71 8.20 -2.11
CA GLU A 144 -18.82 6.94 -2.86
C GLU A 144 -17.42 6.31 -3.05
N PRO A 145 -17.07 5.25 -2.30
CA PRO A 145 -15.79 4.53 -2.43
C PRO A 145 -15.51 4.00 -3.84
N PHE A 146 -16.58 3.74 -4.61
CA PHE A 146 -16.51 3.25 -5.98
C PHE A 146 -15.80 4.22 -6.93
N ASP A 147 -15.89 5.53 -6.71
CA ASP A 147 -15.21 6.52 -7.56
C ASP A 147 -13.69 6.37 -7.45
N TYR A 148 -13.20 6.11 -6.24
CA TYR A 148 -11.77 5.87 -6.00
C TYR A 148 -11.35 4.50 -6.54
N ALA A 149 -12.21 3.50 -6.40
CA ALA A 149 -11.98 2.17 -6.96
C ALA A 149 -11.90 2.18 -8.49
N GLY A 150 -12.75 2.96 -9.16
CA GLY A 150 -12.80 3.07 -10.62
C GLY A 150 -11.51 3.60 -11.24
N LEU A 151 -10.78 4.46 -10.52
CA LEU A 151 -9.49 4.99 -10.98
C LEU A 151 -8.36 3.95 -10.93
N VAL A 152 -8.42 3.02 -9.98
CA VAL A 152 -7.31 2.10 -9.70
C VAL A 152 -7.55 0.72 -10.32
N LEU A 153 -8.76 0.18 -10.17
CA LEU A 153 -9.05 -1.22 -10.41
C LEU A 153 -8.83 -1.67 -11.85
N PRO A 154 -9.28 -0.95 -12.91
CA PRO A 154 -9.10 -1.42 -14.28
C PRO A 154 -7.61 -1.52 -14.68
N GLY A 155 -6.81 -0.53 -14.28
CA GLY A 155 -5.37 -0.54 -14.53
C GLY A 155 -4.63 -1.63 -13.75
N LEU A 156 -5.01 -1.80 -12.47
CA LEU A 156 -4.48 -2.87 -11.63
C LEU A 156 -4.78 -4.25 -12.23
N LEU A 157 -6.04 -4.54 -12.58
CA LEU A 157 -6.44 -5.80 -13.20
C LEU A 157 -5.73 -6.05 -14.54
N SER A 158 -5.58 -5.01 -15.36
CA SER A 158 -4.87 -5.09 -16.65
C SER A 158 -3.40 -5.52 -16.48
N SER A 159 -2.75 -5.09 -15.38
CA SER A 159 -1.37 -5.48 -15.07
C SER A 159 -1.25 -6.88 -14.46
N LEU A 160 -2.27 -7.33 -13.71
CA LEU A 160 -2.29 -8.63 -13.05
C LEU A 160 -2.62 -9.78 -14.02
N GLY A 161 -3.32 -9.50 -15.12
CA GLY A 161 -3.89 -10.50 -16.04
C GLY A 161 -2.94 -11.52 -16.66
N ARG A 162 -1.61 -11.41 -16.45
CA ARG A 162 -0.60 -12.36 -16.96
C ARG A 162 0.19 -13.09 -15.88
N ARG A 163 -0.04 -12.80 -14.59
CA ARG A 163 0.80 -13.30 -13.49
C ARG A 163 -0.04 -14.10 -12.49
N ALA A 164 0.24 -15.39 -12.39
CA ALA A 164 -0.35 -16.21 -11.33
C ALA A 164 0.28 -15.84 -9.98
N TYR A 165 -0.53 -15.84 -8.92
CA TYR A 165 -0.08 -15.75 -7.51
C TYR A 165 0.66 -14.46 -7.11
N VAL A 166 0.32 -13.32 -7.72
CA VAL A 166 0.86 -12.01 -7.30
C VAL A 166 0.05 -11.44 -6.15
N SER A 167 0.71 -11.08 -5.05
CA SER A 167 0.06 -10.37 -3.96
C SER A 167 -0.05 -8.87 -4.26
N VAL A 168 -1.20 -8.28 -3.92
CA VAL A 168 -1.40 -6.82 -3.93
C VAL A 168 -0.71 -6.27 -2.69
N THR A 169 0.55 -5.89 -2.86
CA THR A 169 1.39 -5.35 -1.77
C THR A 169 1.33 -3.83 -1.71
N THR A 170 1.77 -3.25 -0.60
CA THR A 170 1.93 -1.81 -0.43
C THR A 170 2.70 -1.14 -1.57
N ASP A 171 3.77 -1.74 -2.11
CA ASP A 171 4.50 -1.19 -3.26
C ASP A 171 3.64 -1.04 -4.51
N VAL A 172 2.71 -1.98 -4.73
CA VAL A 172 1.75 -1.96 -5.85
C VAL A 172 0.74 -0.84 -5.63
N LEU A 173 0.25 -0.67 -4.41
CA LEU A 173 -0.65 0.44 -4.08
C LEU A 173 0.04 1.80 -4.24
N ALA A 174 1.30 1.90 -3.81
CA ALA A 174 2.12 3.10 -3.99
C ALA A 174 2.42 3.38 -5.48
N ALA A 175 2.60 2.33 -6.29
CA ALA A 175 2.72 2.45 -7.74
C ALA A 175 1.42 3.01 -8.36
N CYS A 176 0.25 2.46 -8.00
CA CYS A 176 -1.04 3.02 -8.41
C CYS A 176 -1.15 4.50 -8.00
N ALA A 177 -0.83 4.82 -6.74
CA ALA A 177 -0.90 6.17 -6.20
C ALA A 177 -0.03 7.16 -6.99
N ARG A 178 1.23 6.80 -7.27
CA ARG A 178 2.15 7.62 -8.08
C ARG A 178 1.67 7.78 -9.52
N ALA A 179 1.09 6.73 -10.11
CA ALA A 179 0.57 6.81 -11.47
C ALA A 179 -0.59 7.81 -11.57
N LEU A 180 -1.57 7.71 -10.68
CA LEU A 180 -2.70 8.62 -10.61
C LEU A 180 -2.26 10.05 -10.31
N ALA A 181 -1.40 10.24 -9.30
CA ALA A 181 -0.91 11.57 -8.94
C ALA A 181 -0.16 12.26 -10.09
N ARG A 182 0.50 11.52 -10.99
CA ARG A 182 1.16 12.11 -12.17
C ARG A 182 0.17 12.57 -13.24
N LEU A 183 -1.03 12.02 -13.28
CA LEU A 183 -2.09 12.39 -14.22
C LEU A 183 -2.95 13.53 -13.70
N SER A 184 -3.10 13.67 -12.37
CA SER A 184 -3.87 14.77 -11.77
C SER A 184 -3.34 16.15 -12.23
N SER A 185 -4.22 16.98 -12.80
CA SER A 185 -3.95 18.38 -13.13
C SER A 185 -3.71 19.23 -11.88
N PRO A 186 -3.03 20.39 -11.95
CA PRO A 186 -2.83 21.26 -10.79
C PRO A 186 -4.13 21.65 -10.07
N ASP A 187 -5.23 21.78 -10.82
CA ASP A 187 -6.54 22.19 -10.30
C ASP A 187 -7.39 21.03 -9.76
N ARG A 188 -6.89 19.79 -9.83
CA ARG A 188 -7.62 18.59 -9.40
C ARG A 188 -6.75 17.67 -8.57
N THR A 189 -7.32 17.14 -7.50
CA THR A 189 -6.60 16.22 -6.62
C THR A 189 -6.43 14.84 -7.25
N LEU A 190 -7.40 14.39 -8.06
CA LEU A 190 -7.40 13.14 -8.80
C LEU A 190 -7.79 13.37 -10.27
N PRO A 191 -7.34 12.51 -11.21
CA PRO A 191 -7.86 12.53 -12.57
C PRO A 191 -9.34 12.15 -12.60
N ALA A 192 -10.06 12.59 -13.64
CA ALA A 192 -11.44 12.16 -13.87
C ALA A 192 -11.52 10.70 -14.32
N LEU A 193 -12.64 10.04 -14.02
CA LEU A 193 -12.86 8.63 -14.31
C LEU A 193 -12.85 8.30 -15.82
N ASP A 194 -13.22 9.27 -16.65
CA ASP A 194 -13.29 9.16 -18.11
C ASP A 194 -11.97 9.49 -18.81
N GLU A 195 -10.92 9.87 -18.07
CA GLU A 195 -9.61 10.13 -18.65
C GLU A 195 -8.96 8.86 -19.21
N SER A 196 -8.85 8.81 -20.54
CA SER A 196 -8.33 7.64 -21.28
C SER A 196 -6.94 7.16 -20.85
N LEU A 197 -6.13 8.01 -20.21
CA LEU A 197 -4.77 7.68 -19.78
C LEU A 197 -4.69 7.00 -18.40
N VAL A 198 -5.76 7.00 -17.60
CA VAL A 198 -5.76 6.46 -16.23
C VAL A 198 -5.40 4.98 -16.23
N VAL A 199 -6.14 4.18 -17.00
CA VAL A 199 -5.94 2.73 -17.09
C VAL A 199 -4.52 2.36 -17.56
N PRO A 200 -4.00 2.86 -18.71
CA PRO A 200 -2.67 2.50 -19.17
C PRO A 200 -1.55 3.03 -18.26
N ALA A 201 -1.71 4.17 -17.59
CA ALA A 201 -0.70 4.69 -16.68
C ALA A 201 -0.57 3.83 -15.41
N VAL A 202 -1.70 3.48 -14.79
CA VAL A 202 -1.73 2.59 -13.62
C VAL A 202 -1.17 1.22 -13.99
N ALA A 203 -1.65 0.62 -15.10
CA ALA A 203 -1.18 -0.69 -15.54
C ALA A 203 0.34 -0.72 -15.78
N ARG A 204 0.89 0.33 -16.40
CA ARG A 204 2.33 0.45 -16.67
C ARG A 204 3.15 0.58 -15.39
N GLU A 205 2.73 1.41 -14.44
CA GLU A 205 3.47 1.55 -13.19
C GLU A 205 3.46 0.26 -12.37
N VAL A 206 2.30 -0.38 -12.26
CA VAL A 206 2.19 -1.65 -11.55
C VAL A 206 3.03 -2.73 -12.23
N ALA A 207 2.98 -2.82 -13.57
CA ALA A 207 3.79 -3.79 -14.30
C ALA A 207 5.30 -3.60 -14.07
N ARG A 208 5.78 -2.35 -13.99
CA ARG A 208 7.16 -2.02 -13.64
C ARG A 208 7.49 -2.48 -12.22
N THR A 209 6.71 -2.08 -11.22
CA THR A 209 6.92 -2.48 -9.83
C THR A 209 6.90 -4.00 -9.63
N LEU A 210 6.06 -4.72 -10.37
CA LEU A 210 6.03 -6.17 -10.35
C LEU A 210 7.21 -6.80 -11.10
N GLY A 211 7.78 -6.13 -12.12
CA GLY A 211 8.96 -6.58 -12.86
C GLY A 211 10.28 -6.31 -12.12
N ASP A 212 10.33 -5.23 -11.35
CA ASP A 212 11.52 -4.79 -10.59
C ASP A 212 11.70 -5.58 -9.29
N ARG A 213 10.73 -6.43 -8.89
CA ARG A 213 10.91 -7.34 -7.76
C ARG A 213 11.88 -8.46 -8.17
N PRO A 214 13.05 -8.59 -7.50
CA PRO A 214 13.81 -9.82 -7.58
C PRO A 214 12.89 -10.95 -7.14
N THR A 215 12.76 -12.01 -7.95
CA THR A 215 12.15 -13.25 -7.50
C THR A 215 12.81 -13.61 -6.18
N HIS A 216 12.05 -13.63 -5.10
CA HIS A 216 12.55 -13.99 -3.78
C HIS A 216 12.98 -15.46 -3.84
N HIS A 217 14.23 -15.70 -4.24
CA HIS A 217 14.88 -16.98 -4.03
C HIS A 217 14.93 -17.15 -2.51
N PRO A 218 14.45 -18.29 -1.95
CA PRO A 218 14.71 -18.57 -0.55
C PRO A 218 16.22 -18.55 -0.38
N TYR A 219 16.68 -17.68 0.52
CA TYR A 219 18.07 -17.57 0.91
C TYR A 219 18.57 -18.98 1.30
N ARG A 220 19.30 -19.62 0.40
CA ARG A 220 19.97 -20.89 0.65
C ARG A 220 21.10 -20.53 1.61
N ARG A 221 20.90 -20.78 2.91
CA ARG A 221 21.98 -20.71 3.90
C ARG A 221 23.19 -21.46 3.32
N PRO A 222 24.36 -20.82 3.16
CA PRO A 222 25.58 -21.57 2.93
C PRO A 222 25.72 -22.54 4.10
N GLY A 223 25.82 -23.83 3.80
CA GLY A 223 26.09 -24.85 4.80
C GLY A 223 27.35 -24.45 5.56
N VAL A 224 27.25 -24.47 6.88
CA VAL A 224 28.42 -24.46 7.75
C VAL A 224 29.15 -25.76 7.44
N THR A 225 30.15 -25.69 6.56
CA THR A 225 31.12 -26.77 6.39
C THR A 225 31.90 -26.84 7.69
N HIS A 226 31.57 -27.82 8.53
CA HIS A 226 32.46 -28.22 9.62
C HIS A 226 33.77 -28.69 9.00
N GLN A 227 34.78 -27.83 9.03
CA GLN A 227 36.16 -28.21 8.77
C GLN A 227 36.69 -28.94 10.01
N PRO A 228 37.16 -30.20 9.90
CA PRO A 228 37.81 -30.89 11.01
C PRO A 228 39.19 -30.27 11.26
N PHE A 229 39.45 -29.90 12.51
CA PHE A 229 40.78 -29.50 12.99
C PHE A 229 41.73 -30.71 12.92
N THR A 230 42.63 -30.73 11.94
CA THR A 230 43.79 -31.61 11.95
C THR A 230 44.95 -30.92 12.66
N HIS A 231 45.36 -31.48 13.81
CA HIS A 231 46.60 -31.13 14.50
C HIS A 231 47.81 -31.40 13.60
N HIS A 232 48.56 -30.36 13.25
CA HIS A 232 49.91 -30.52 12.70
C HIS A 232 50.93 -30.64 13.84
N ARG A 233 51.55 -31.82 13.96
CA ARG A 233 52.81 -32.03 14.68
C ARG A 233 53.96 -31.41 13.89
N HIS A 234 54.84 -30.69 14.58
CA HIS A 234 56.15 -30.26 14.09
C HIS A 234 57.05 -31.47 13.79
N PRO A 235 57.83 -31.47 12.69
CA PRO A 235 58.97 -32.34 12.55
C PRO A 235 60.26 -31.65 13.04
N GLU A 236 61.08 -32.46 13.69
CA GLU A 236 62.46 -32.19 14.11
C GLU A 236 63.34 -31.83 12.92
N GLY A 237 64.17 -30.80 13.08
CA GLY A 237 65.27 -30.46 12.19
C GLY A 237 66.59 -30.50 12.95
N GLN A 238 67.30 -31.63 12.85
CA GLN A 238 68.72 -31.76 13.19
C GLN A 238 69.59 -31.17 12.07
N ARG A 239 70.61 -30.38 12.48
CA ARG A 239 71.94 -30.12 11.90
C ARG A 239 72.50 -28.94 12.74
N SER A 240 73.66 -28.97 13.38
CA SER A 240 74.88 -29.79 13.29
C SER A 240 75.53 -29.89 14.66
#